data_AF-A0A959KXT7-F1
#
_entry.id   AF-A0A959KXT7-F1
#
_cell.length_a   1.000
_cell.length_b   1.000
_cell.length_c   1.000
_cell.angle_alpha   90.00
_cell.angle_beta   90.00
_cell.angle_gamma   90.00
#
_symmetry.space_group_name_H-M   'P 1'
#
loop_
_entity.id
_entity.type
_entity.pdbx_description
1 polymer ?
#
loop_
_entity_poly.entity_id
_entity_poly.type
_entity_poly.pdbx_seq_one_letter_code
_entity_poly.pdbx_strand_id
1 'polypeptide(L)'
;GGAQLNWQYYDFKNRVAQVKEDLNTLLLGFRDPYFREGPAIPFRLKNSALIPRSPKVRRAEKASYRDRLFQQEALLEIAENYQFAQLTFDSMKTEFLHSYLTVVFLRLQARGFFRNRSDQVRIQLSSCISGLGKDQIDYLLDRYGSMLTALEIPFQRAAKENWIEAEYHGLYDLLRGEEGLHLFYLSHQNPIPLRVEVLLKDKQRKQTPSFRVLRIYDEGSTLSDLRTELTNAIHISGEEFRVLIYGGLSNDLRRELAP
;
A
#
# COMPACT_ATOMS: atom_id res chain seq x y z
N GLY A 1 -3.94 8.43 -36.87
CA GLY A 1 -3.15 8.87 -35.70
C GLY A 1 -3.87 10.01 -35.00
N GLY A 2 -4.93 9.67 -34.27
CA GLY A 2 -5.76 10.64 -33.56
C GLY A 2 -6.70 9.89 -32.61
N ALA A 3 -6.95 10.49 -31.44
CA ALA A 3 -7.92 10.07 -30.43
C ALA A 3 -7.59 8.83 -29.56
N GLN A 4 -6.40 8.77 -28.95
CA GLN A 4 -6.30 8.13 -27.63
C GLN A 4 -6.69 9.23 -26.62
N LEU A 5 -7.95 9.17 -26.15
CA LEU A 5 -8.63 10.23 -25.42
C LEU A 5 -7.77 10.84 -24.29
N ASN A 6 -7.78 12.18 -24.21
CA ASN A 6 -7.23 13.00 -23.13
C ASN A 6 -8.02 12.86 -21.81
N TRP A 7 -8.60 11.69 -21.54
CA TRP A 7 -9.49 11.46 -20.39
C TRP A 7 -8.74 11.65 -19.07
N GLN A 8 -7.48 11.21 -18.99
CA GLN A 8 -6.62 11.38 -17.81
C GLN A 8 -6.42 12.85 -17.45
N TYR A 9 -6.36 13.73 -18.44
CA TYR A 9 -6.21 15.15 -18.21
C TYR A 9 -7.46 15.78 -17.58
N TYR A 10 -8.64 15.44 -18.12
CA TYR A 10 -9.90 15.93 -17.58
C TYR A 10 -10.19 15.31 -16.20
N ASP A 11 -9.92 14.02 -16.05
CA ASP A 11 -10.01 13.31 -14.77
C ASP A 11 -9.12 13.97 -13.72
N PHE A 12 -7.82 14.15 -14.01
CA PHE A 12 -6.89 14.81 -13.07
C PHE A 12 -7.35 16.22 -12.67
N LYS A 13 -7.82 17.03 -13.63
CA LYS A 13 -8.37 18.37 -13.32
C LYS A 13 -9.60 18.30 -12.42
N ASN A 14 -10.52 17.40 -12.70
CA ASN A 14 -11.73 17.21 -11.89
C ASN A 14 -11.35 16.76 -10.48
N ARG A 15 -10.40 15.85 -10.33
CA ARG A 15 -9.89 15.40 -9.03
C ARG A 15 -9.22 16.52 -8.24
N VAL A 16 -8.44 17.39 -8.89
CA VAL A 16 -7.87 18.58 -8.23
C VAL A 16 -8.98 19.52 -7.74
N ALA A 17 -10.03 19.73 -8.54
CA ALA A 17 -11.16 20.57 -8.13
C ALA A 17 -11.93 19.95 -6.96
N GLN A 18 -12.23 18.65 -7.03
CA GLN A 18 -12.94 17.90 -5.98
C GLN A 18 -12.15 17.93 -4.67
N VAL A 19 -10.87 17.54 -4.68
CA VAL A 19 -10.04 17.54 -3.46
C VAL A 19 -9.93 18.94 -2.86
N LYS A 20 -9.91 19.99 -3.68
CA LYS A 20 -9.92 21.37 -3.18
C LYS A 20 -11.25 21.71 -2.49
N GLU A 21 -12.37 21.28 -3.05
CA GLU A 21 -13.70 21.48 -2.46
C GLU A 21 -13.86 20.69 -1.15
N ASP A 22 -13.44 19.42 -1.13
CA ASP A 22 -13.44 18.57 0.05
C ASP A 22 -12.61 19.18 1.18
N LEU A 23 -11.38 19.63 0.88
CA LEU A 23 -10.52 20.29 1.86
C LEU A 23 -11.10 21.62 2.37
N ASN A 24 -11.73 22.41 1.50
CA ASN A 24 -12.40 23.64 1.94
C ASN A 24 -13.58 23.33 2.86
N THR A 25 -14.35 22.30 2.54
CA THR A 25 -15.48 21.84 3.35
C THR A 25 -15.00 21.35 4.73
N LEU A 26 -13.96 20.53 4.75
CA LEU A 26 -13.26 20.10 5.97
C LEU A 26 -12.76 21.29 6.80
N LEU A 27 -12.15 22.30 6.17
CA LEU A 27 -11.65 23.50 6.86
C LEU A 27 -12.78 24.36 7.44
N LEU A 28 -13.90 24.48 6.72
CA LEU A 28 -15.09 25.21 7.20
C LEU A 28 -15.77 24.46 8.34
N GLY A 29 -15.79 23.13 8.29
CA GLY A 29 -16.31 22.26 9.34
C GLY A 29 -15.40 22.10 10.55
N PHE A 30 -14.12 22.46 10.41
CA PHE A 30 -13.13 22.30 11.48
C PHE A 30 -13.50 23.19 12.68
N ARG A 31 -13.90 22.54 13.78
CA ARG A 31 -14.42 23.13 15.05
C ARG A 31 -15.88 23.54 15.05
N ASP A 32 -16.66 23.25 14.02
CA ASP A 32 -18.11 23.38 14.08
C ASP A 32 -18.71 22.15 14.82
N PRO A 33 -19.37 22.33 15.98
CA PRO A 33 -19.98 21.23 16.72
C PRO A 33 -21.12 20.52 15.98
N TYR A 34 -21.64 21.11 14.90
CA TYR A 34 -22.70 20.55 14.06
C TYR A 34 -22.21 19.97 12.74
N PHE A 35 -20.96 20.23 12.35
CA PHE A 35 -20.38 19.63 11.16
C PHE A 35 -20.07 18.16 11.44
N ARG A 36 -20.86 17.28 10.82
CA ARG A 36 -20.65 15.84 10.82
C ARG A 36 -20.51 15.38 9.38
N GLU A 37 -19.31 15.49 8.83
CA GLU A 37 -18.91 14.46 7.86
C GLU A 37 -19.06 13.12 8.58
N GLY A 38 -19.68 12.13 7.93
CA GLY A 38 -20.04 10.85 8.57
C GLY A 38 -18.86 10.27 9.35
N PRO A 39 -19.09 9.55 10.46
CA PRO A 39 -18.03 9.19 11.40
C PRO A 39 -16.88 8.49 10.66
N ALA A 40 -15.71 9.14 10.61
CA ALA A 40 -14.53 8.57 10.00
C ALA A 40 -14.20 7.25 10.73
N ILE A 41 -14.33 6.13 10.02
CA ILE A 41 -14.03 4.81 10.56
C ILE A 41 -12.54 4.77 10.89
N PRO A 42 -12.13 4.62 12.16
CA PRO A 42 -10.73 4.62 12.53
C PRO A 42 -9.94 3.56 11.77
N PHE A 43 -8.76 3.92 11.26
CA PHE A 43 -7.88 2.96 10.62
C PHE A 43 -7.39 1.95 11.64
N ARG A 44 -7.49 0.67 11.30
CA ARG A 44 -7.12 -0.44 12.19
C ARG A 44 -5.62 -0.74 12.18
N LEU A 45 -4.80 0.17 11.65
CA LEU A 45 -3.35 0.05 11.62
C LEU A 45 -2.76 0.27 13.03
N LYS A 46 -2.06 -0.75 13.53
CA LYS A 46 -1.41 -0.75 14.85
C LYS A 46 0.10 -0.92 14.68
N ASN A 47 0.87 -0.23 15.52
CA ASN A 47 2.32 -0.41 15.55
C ASN A 47 2.64 -1.69 16.32
N SER A 48 3.23 -2.67 15.64
CA SER A 48 3.59 -3.97 16.21
C SER A 48 5.04 -4.05 16.68
N ALA A 49 5.81 -2.95 16.57
CA ALA A 49 7.21 -2.86 16.99
C ALA A 49 8.08 -4.05 16.54
N LEU A 50 7.85 -4.52 15.30
CA LEU A 50 8.45 -5.74 14.74
C LEU A 50 9.98 -5.73 14.78
N ILE A 51 10.60 -4.55 14.70
CA ILE A 51 12.05 -4.38 14.73
C ILE A 51 12.43 -3.37 15.83
N PRO A 52 13.31 -3.73 16.78
CA PRO A 52 13.71 -2.80 17.83
C PRO A 52 14.56 -1.65 17.25
N ARG A 53 14.10 -0.41 17.48
CA ARG A 53 14.73 0.83 16.95
C ARG A 53 15.90 1.37 17.76
N SER A 54 16.27 0.73 18.88
CA SER A 54 17.33 1.27 19.73
C SER A 54 18.68 1.27 18.99
N PRO A 55 19.39 2.42 18.93
CA PRO A 55 20.70 2.54 18.28
C PRO A 55 21.78 1.71 18.98
N LYS A 56 21.48 1.19 20.19
CA LYS A 56 22.36 0.32 20.97
C LYS A 56 22.22 -1.17 20.59
N VAL A 57 21.23 -1.55 19.78
CA VAL A 57 20.99 -2.95 19.40
C VAL A 57 22.03 -3.40 18.38
N ARG A 58 22.82 -4.41 18.75
CA ARG A 58 23.92 -4.92 17.91
C ARG A 58 23.37 -5.56 16.64
N ARG A 59 24.17 -5.59 15.56
CA ARG A 59 23.79 -6.21 14.27
C ARG A 59 23.35 -7.68 14.43
N ALA A 60 23.97 -8.41 15.36
CA ALA A 60 23.60 -9.79 15.70
C ALA A 60 22.24 -9.90 16.39
N GLU A 61 21.91 -8.98 17.29
CA GLU A 61 20.58 -8.93 17.93
C GLU A 61 19.51 -8.62 16.89
N LYS A 62 19.76 -7.67 15.97
CA LYS A 62 18.82 -7.40 14.86
C LYS A 62 18.61 -8.61 13.95
N ALA A 63 19.65 -9.42 13.70
CA ALA A 63 19.51 -10.66 12.95
C ALA A 63 18.66 -11.68 13.72
N SER A 64 18.92 -11.88 15.02
CA SER A 64 18.12 -12.76 15.88
C SER A 64 16.65 -12.35 15.99
N TYR A 65 16.34 -11.05 16.03
CA TYR A 65 14.96 -10.56 15.98
C TYR A 65 14.29 -10.87 14.63
N ARG A 66 15.03 -10.71 13.52
CA ARG A 66 14.51 -11.06 12.19
C ARG A 66 14.26 -12.55 12.05
N ASP A 67 15.14 -13.39 12.58
CA ASP A 67 14.97 -14.84 12.55
C ASP A 67 13.77 -15.28 13.40
N ARG A 68 13.53 -14.61 14.53
CA ARG A 68 12.32 -14.80 15.35
C ARG A 68 11.03 -14.43 14.63
N LEU A 69 11.00 -13.32 13.89
CA LEU A 69 9.81 -12.88 13.14
C LEU A 69 9.30 -13.90 12.12
N PHE A 70 10.15 -14.86 11.70
CA PHE A 70 9.78 -15.90 10.75
C PHE A 70 9.35 -17.22 11.41
N GLN A 71 9.23 -17.24 12.74
CA GLN A 71 8.74 -18.37 13.54
C GLN A 71 7.23 -18.24 13.82
N GLN A 72 6.54 -19.37 13.96
CA GLN A 72 5.08 -19.39 14.18
C GLN A 72 4.69 -18.74 15.51
N GLU A 73 5.49 -18.91 16.56
CA GLU A 73 5.24 -18.32 17.88
C GLU A 73 5.25 -16.79 17.83
N ALA A 74 6.15 -16.20 17.05
CA ALA A 74 6.22 -14.74 16.88
C ALA A 74 5.02 -14.20 16.10
N LEU A 75 4.47 -14.96 15.16
CA LEU A 75 3.28 -14.55 14.41
C LEU A 75 2.02 -14.58 15.29
N LEU A 76 1.88 -15.61 16.13
CA LEU A 76 0.84 -15.67 17.14
C LEU A 76 0.95 -14.49 18.12
N GLU A 77 2.15 -14.17 18.59
CA GLU A 77 2.39 -13.00 19.44
C GLU A 77 1.97 -11.69 18.75
N ILE A 78 2.28 -11.52 17.46
CA ILE A 78 1.84 -10.35 16.68
C ILE A 78 0.32 -10.30 16.58
N ALA A 79 -0.34 -11.43 16.34
CA ALA A 79 -1.79 -11.51 16.24
C ALA A 79 -2.47 -11.17 17.59
N GLU A 80 -1.98 -11.72 18.70
CA GLU A 80 -2.47 -11.42 20.05
C GLU A 80 -2.23 -9.95 20.41
N ASN A 81 -1.02 -9.45 20.20
CA ASN A 81 -0.69 -8.04 20.42
C ASN A 81 -1.58 -7.13 19.58
N TYR A 82 -1.83 -7.48 18.32
CA TYR A 82 -2.75 -6.72 17.47
C TYR A 82 -4.18 -6.74 18.03
N GLN A 83 -4.69 -7.86 18.54
CA GLN A 83 -6.02 -7.95 19.11
C GLN A 83 -6.20 -7.03 20.32
N PHE A 84 -5.21 -6.98 21.22
CA PHE A 84 -5.29 -6.20 22.46
C PHE A 84 -4.72 -4.77 22.36
N ALA A 85 -3.97 -4.45 21.31
CA ALA A 85 -3.39 -3.12 21.14
C ALA A 85 -4.46 -2.05 20.93
N GLN A 86 -4.22 -0.86 21.46
CA GLN A 86 -5.06 0.31 21.21
C GLN A 86 -4.95 0.75 19.75
N LEU A 87 -6.02 1.36 19.23
CA LEU A 87 -5.99 1.97 17.90
C LEU A 87 -5.00 3.13 17.88
N THR A 88 -4.05 3.11 16.94
CA THR A 88 -3.08 4.20 16.76
C THR A 88 -3.76 5.46 16.23
N PHE A 89 -4.75 5.27 15.35
CA PHE A 89 -5.48 6.32 14.67
C PHE A 89 -6.90 6.35 15.25
N ASP A 90 -7.25 7.44 15.91
CA ASP A 90 -8.64 7.79 16.20
C ASP A 90 -9.30 8.38 14.93
N SER A 91 -10.63 8.60 14.95
CA SER A 91 -11.37 9.12 13.80
C SER A 91 -10.77 10.41 13.23
N MET A 92 -10.38 11.35 14.10
CA MET A 92 -9.77 12.62 13.68
C MET A 92 -8.41 12.41 13.00
N LYS A 93 -7.54 11.57 13.57
CA LYS A 93 -6.25 11.23 12.96
C LYS A 93 -6.43 10.49 11.64
N THR A 94 -7.45 9.64 11.53
CA THR A 94 -7.77 8.93 10.30
C THR A 94 -8.20 9.90 9.20
N GLU A 95 -9.09 10.83 9.51
CA GLU A 95 -9.54 11.87 8.57
C GLU A 95 -8.38 12.74 8.10
N PHE A 96 -7.53 13.19 9.04
CA PHE A 96 -6.31 13.93 8.70
C PHE A 96 -5.37 13.12 7.81
N LEU A 97 -5.11 11.85 8.17
CA LEU A 97 -4.21 10.99 7.40
C LEU A 97 -4.77 10.70 6.01
N HIS A 98 -6.08 10.48 5.89
CA HIS A 98 -6.75 10.30 4.61
C HIS A 98 -6.54 11.53 3.71
N SER A 99 -6.88 12.72 4.21
CA SER A 99 -6.71 13.97 3.46
C SER A 99 -5.25 14.26 3.10
N TYR A 100 -4.33 14.00 4.03
CA TYR A 100 -2.89 14.10 3.78
C TYR A 100 -2.46 13.18 2.63
N LEU A 101 -2.85 11.90 2.67
CA LEU A 101 -2.50 10.93 1.63
C LEU A 101 -3.13 11.29 0.28
N THR A 102 -4.35 11.80 0.28
CA THR A 102 -5.03 12.28 -0.93
C THR A 102 -4.23 13.40 -1.60
N VAL A 103 -3.83 14.41 -0.83
CA VAL A 103 -3.00 15.52 -1.36
C VAL A 103 -1.63 15.04 -1.82
N VAL A 104 -0.96 14.18 -1.05
CA VAL A 104 0.38 13.65 -1.40
C VAL A 104 0.34 12.86 -2.71
N PHE A 105 -0.64 11.98 -2.89
CA PHE A 105 -0.76 11.20 -4.12
C PHE A 105 -1.18 12.08 -5.30
N LEU A 106 -2.08 13.04 -5.09
CA LEU A 106 -2.43 14.02 -6.11
C LEU A 106 -1.21 14.86 -6.53
N ARG A 107 -0.34 15.24 -5.59
CA ARG A 107 0.92 15.94 -5.88
C ARG A 107 1.90 15.08 -6.67
N LEU A 108 1.98 13.78 -6.37
CA LEU A 108 2.78 12.84 -7.16
C LEU A 108 2.25 12.75 -8.61
N GLN A 109 0.93 12.62 -8.76
CA GLN A 109 0.26 12.60 -10.06
C GLN A 109 0.46 13.91 -10.82
N ALA A 110 0.40 15.06 -10.13
CA ALA A 110 0.66 16.38 -10.72
C ALA A 110 2.03 16.45 -11.39
N ARG A 111 3.06 15.84 -10.80
CA ARG A 111 4.40 15.78 -11.43
C ARG A 111 4.39 15.02 -12.75
N GLY A 112 3.66 13.90 -12.80
CA GLY A 112 3.46 13.14 -14.05
C GLY A 112 2.69 13.96 -15.08
N PHE A 113 1.61 14.60 -14.65
CA PHE A 113 0.77 15.47 -15.45
C PHE A 113 1.55 16.65 -16.08
N PHE A 114 2.28 17.43 -15.29
CA PHE A 114 3.08 18.57 -15.80
C PHE A 114 4.22 18.15 -16.72
N ARG A 115 4.69 16.90 -16.61
CA ARG A 115 5.70 16.32 -17.51
C ARG A 115 5.07 15.65 -18.74
N ASN A 116 3.76 15.75 -18.90
CA ASN A 116 2.97 15.05 -19.91
C ASN A 116 3.30 13.54 -19.99
N ARG A 117 3.50 12.93 -18.81
CA ARG A 117 3.89 11.53 -18.65
C ARG A 117 2.73 10.76 -18.00
N SER A 118 2.16 9.86 -18.77
CA SER A 118 1.31 8.77 -18.28
C SER A 118 2.16 7.51 -18.13
N ASP A 119 1.99 6.76 -17.05
CA ASP A 119 2.69 5.50 -16.83
C ASP A 119 1.68 4.35 -16.95
N GLN A 120 1.85 3.49 -17.95
CA GLN A 120 1.14 2.20 -18.02
C GLN A 120 1.91 1.15 -17.21
N VAL A 121 1.35 0.79 -16.06
CA VAL A 121 1.99 -0.07 -15.07
C VAL A 121 1.24 -1.38 -14.93
N ARG A 122 1.96 -2.50 -14.97
CA ARG A 122 1.45 -3.84 -14.68
C ARG A 122 2.08 -4.37 -13.41
N ILE A 123 1.26 -4.71 -12.42
CA ILE A 123 1.67 -5.51 -11.27
C ILE A 123 1.46 -6.98 -11.63
N GLN A 124 2.57 -7.72 -11.76
CA GLN A 124 2.58 -9.16 -12.03
C GLN A 124 2.87 -9.89 -10.72
N LEU A 125 2.08 -10.94 -10.46
CA LEU A 125 2.26 -11.80 -9.31
C LEU A 125 2.70 -13.20 -9.78
N SER A 126 3.66 -13.77 -9.06
CA SER A 126 4.11 -15.14 -9.29
C SER A 126 4.44 -15.81 -7.96
N SER A 127 3.94 -17.02 -7.74
CA SER A 127 4.38 -17.85 -6.63
C SER A 127 5.81 -18.34 -6.88
N CYS A 128 6.65 -18.34 -5.85
CA CYS A 128 7.98 -18.96 -5.96
C CYS A 128 7.94 -20.47 -5.64
N ILE A 129 6.77 -21.04 -5.35
CA ILE A 129 6.55 -22.48 -5.16
C ILE A 129 5.62 -22.98 -6.26
N SER A 130 6.09 -23.98 -7.03
CA SER A 130 5.33 -24.55 -8.15
C SER A 130 4.02 -25.17 -7.66
N GLY A 131 2.90 -24.83 -8.31
CA GLY A 131 1.58 -25.40 -8.04
C GLY A 131 0.88 -24.91 -6.77
N LEU A 132 1.51 -24.03 -5.98
CA LEU A 132 0.93 -23.46 -4.76
C LEU A 132 0.82 -21.93 -4.84
N GLY A 133 -0.07 -21.35 -4.05
CA GLY A 133 -0.17 -19.89 -3.91
C GLY A 133 -1.26 -19.22 -4.74
N LYS A 134 -2.16 -19.98 -5.40
CA LYS A 134 -3.17 -19.39 -6.28
C LYS A 134 -4.16 -18.51 -5.52
N ASP A 135 -4.68 -18.99 -4.40
CA ASP A 135 -5.61 -18.23 -3.55
C ASP A 135 -4.95 -16.97 -3.00
N GLN A 136 -3.67 -17.06 -2.61
CA GLN A 136 -2.90 -15.92 -2.12
C GLN A 136 -2.63 -14.88 -3.22
N ILE A 137 -2.41 -15.33 -4.46
CA ILE A 137 -2.30 -14.44 -5.62
C ILE A 137 -3.63 -13.73 -5.86
N ASP A 138 -4.74 -14.47 -5.89
CA ASP A 138 -6.05 -13.88 -6.15
C ASP A 138 -6.44 -12.89 -5.04
N TYR A 139 -6.15 -13.22 -3.80
CA TYR A 139 -6.26 -12.33 -2.65
C TYR A 139 -5.43 -11.04 -2.83
N LEU A 140 -4.16 -11.13 -3.25
CA LEU A 140 -3.34 -9.93 -3.48
C LEU A 140 -3.89 -9.08 -4.62
N LEU A 141 -4.34 -9.71 -5.71
CA LEU A 141 -4.98 -8.97 -6.81
C LEU A 141 -6.23 -8.22 -6.33
N ASP A 142 -7.03 -8.82 -5.45
CA ASP A 142 -8.19 -8.16 -4.84
C ASP A 142 -7.78 -6.95 -4.00
N ARG A 143 -6.69 -7.06 -3.22
CA ARG A 143 -6.19 -5.96 -2.39
C ARG A 143 -5.61 -4.82 -3.23
N TYR A 144 -4.82 -5.12 -4.26
CA TYR A 144 -4.34 -4.11 -5.20
C TYR A 144 -5.50 -3.45 -5.96
N GLY A 145 -6.49 -4.22 -6.41
CA GLY A 145 -7.70 -3.69 -7.05
C GLY A 145 -8.48 -2.77 -6.12
N SER A 146 -8.71 -3.18 -4.87
CA SER A 146 -9.41 -2.36 -3.86
C SER A 146 -8.68 -1.03 -3.58
N MET A 147 -7.35 -1.05 -3.56
CA MET A 147 -6.54 0.16 -3.40
C MET A 147 -6.57 1.05 -4.64
N LEU A 148 -6.51 0.49 -5.85
CA LEU A 148 -6.66 1.28 -7.08
C LEU A 148 -8.05 1.90 -7.19
N THR A 149 -9.11 1.20 -6.76
CA THR A 149 -10.45 1.76 -6.62
C THR A 149 -10.49 2.91 -5.63
N ALA A 150 -9.86 2.77 -4.46
CA ALA A 150 -9.76 3.84 -3.46
C ALA A 150 -8.95 5.05 -3.97
N LEU A 151 -8.01 4.82 -4.89
CA LEU A 151 -7.29 5.87 -5.62
C LEU A 151 -8.04 6.36 -6.85
N GLU A 152 -9.27 5.90 -7.11
CA GLU A 152 -10.08 6.22 -8.30
C GLU A 152 -9.28 6.05 -9.61
N ILE A 153 -8.39 5.07 -9.67
CA ILE A 153 -7.59 4.77 -10.85
C ILE A 153 -8.25 3.59 -11.58
N PRO A 154 -8.69 3.76 -12.83
CA PRO A 154 -9.19 2.65 -13.63
C PRO A 154 -8.11 1.59 -13.85
N PHE A 155 -8.49 0.32 -13.75
CA PHE A 155 -7.59 -0.80 -13.93
C PHE A 155 -8.25 -1.97 -14.65
N GLN A 156 -7.42 -2.83 -15.22
CA GLN A 156 -7.78 -4.12 -15.80
C GLN A 156 -7.14 -5.22 -14.97
N ARG A 157 -7.85 -6.31 -14.75
CA ARG A 157 -7.35 -7.48 -14.02
C ARG A 157 -7.49 -8.72 -14.87
N ALA A 158 -6.42 -9.49 -14.99
CA ALA A 158 -6.46 -10.83 -15.56
C ALA A 158 -6.10 -11.85 -14.47
N ALA A 159 -7.12 -12.36 -13.78
CA ALA A 159 -6.92 -13.33 -12.70
C ALA A 159 -6.25 -14.63 -13.18
N LYS A 160 -6.50 -15.06 -14.43
CA LYS A 160 -5.85 -16.26 -15.01
C LYS A 160 -4.36 -16.07 -15.26
N GLU A 161 -3.95 -14.84 -15.57
CA GLU A 161 -2.56 -14.50 -15.89
C GLU A 161 -1.83 -13.85 -14.71
N ASN A 162 -2.48 -13.78 -13.55
CA ASN A 162 -1.94 -13.29 -12.28
C ASN A 162 -1.43 -11.84 -12.34
N TRP A 163 -2.11 -10.95 -13.07
CA TRP A 163 -1.74 -9.53 -13.13
C TRP A 163 -2.91 -8.55 -13.03
N ILE A 164 -2.56 -7.34 -12.63
CA ILE A 164 -3.41 -6.14 -12.67
C ILE A 164 -2.64 -5.01 -13.37
N GLU A 165 -3.31 -4.32 -14.28
CA GLU A 165 -2.72 -3.28 -15.13
C GLU A 165 -3.54 -2.00 -14.99
N ALA A 166 -2.85 -0.88 -14.82
CA ALA A 166 -3.47 0.43 -14.68
C ALA A 166 -2.62 1.48 -15.39
N GLU A 167 -3.26 2.57 -15.81
CA GLU A 167 -2.60 3.65 -16.52
C GLU A 167 -2.97 4.99 -15.91
N TYR A 168 -1.99 5.68 -15.33
CA TYR A 168 -2.21 6.99 -14.72
C TYR A 168 -0.91 7.79 -14.57
N HIS A 169 -1.03 9.09 -14.30
CA HIS A 169 0.11 9.98 -14.08
C HIS A 169 0.91 9.59 -12.83
N GLY A 170 2.23 9.39 -12.98
CA GLY A 170 3.14 9.10 -11.86
C GLY A 170 2.92 7.75 -11.19
N LEU A 171 2.14 6.86 -11.81
CA LEU A 171 1.74 5.58 -11.22
C LEU A 171 2.91 4.64 -10.96
N TYR A 172 3.94 4.68 -11.81
CA TYR A 172 5.12 3.83 -11.62
C TYR A 172 5.89 4.21 -10.34
N ASP A 173 6.06 5.51 -10.09
CA ASP A 173 6.75 5.98 -8.89
C ASP A 173 5.95 5.69 -7.61
N LEU A 174 4.61 5.62 -7.72
CA LEU A 174 3.73 5.19 -6.63
C LEU A 174 3.89 3.70 -6.31
N LEU A 175 3.87 2.85 -7.34
CA LEU A 175 3.77 1.39 -7.17
C LEU A 175 5.11 0.67 -7.09
N ARG A 176 6.21 1.23 -7.61
CA ARG A 176 7.52 0.55 -7.63
C ARG A 176 8.02 0.12 -6.25
N GLY A 177 7.55 0.76 -5.17
CA GLY A 177 7.88 0.38 -3.80
C GLY A 177 7.34 -1.00 -3.39
N GLU A 178 6.38 -1.53 -4.15
CA GLU A 178 5.73 -2.82 -3.94
C GLU A 178 6.48 -3.99 -4.59
N GLU A 179 7.58 -3.73 -5.31
CA GLU A 179 8.40 -4.77 -5.90
C GLU A 179 9.19 -5.53 -4.82
N GLY A 180 8.90 -6.82 -4.66
CA GLY A 180 9.49 -7.63 -3.60
C GLY A 180 8.76 -8.95 -3.35
N LEU A 181 9.01 -9.50 -2.16
CA LEU A 181 8.40 -10.75 -1.68
C LEU A 181 7.34 -10.48 -0.62
N HIS A 182 6.22 -11.18 -0.76
CA HIS A 182 5.12 -11.24 0.20
C HIS A 182 5.07 -12.67 0.74
N LEU A 183 5.21 -12.85 2.06
CA LEU A 183 5.22 -14.18 2.68
C LEU A 183 3.87 -14.50 3.30
N PHE A 184 3.24 -15.58 2.85
CA PHE A 184 1.98 -16.08 3.41
C PHE A 184 2.25 -17.27 4.32
N TYR A 185 2.06 -17.08 5.62
CA TYR A 185 2.12 -18.15 6.60
C TYR A 185 0.77 -18.82 6.67
N LEU A 186 0.74 -20.11 6.34
CA LEU A 186 -0.43 -20.96 6.45
C LEU A 186 -0.27 -21.88 7.67
N SER A 187 -1.39 -22.26 8.28
CA SER A 187 -1.38 -23.10 9.47
C SER A 187 -0.63 -24.42 9.22
N HIS A 188 0.41 -24.68 10.02
CA HIS A 188 1.24 -25.89 9.97
C HIS A 188 1.95 -26.16 8.62
N GLN A 189 2.12 -25.14 7.77
CA GLN A 189 2.84 -25.28 6.50
C GLN A 189 3.99 -24.28 6.41
N ASN A 190 4.93 -24.56 5.49
CA ASN A 190 5.96 -23.60 5.13
C ASN A 190 5.31 -22.37 4.48
N PRO A 191 5.82 -21.16 4.74
CA PRO A 191 5.26 -19.96 4.16
C PRO A 191 5.36 -19.99 2.63
N ILE A 192 4.32 -19.50 1.96
CA ILE A 192 4.28 -19.35 0.51
C ILE A 192 4.82 -17.96 0.13
N PRO A 193 6.03 -17.86 -0.44
CA PRO A 193 6.53 -16.62 -1.01
C PRO A 193 5.83 -16.31 -2.34
N LEU A 194 5.17 -15.17 -2.39
CA LEU A 194 4.70 -14.55 -3.63
C LEU A 194 5.61 -13.39 -4.00
N ARG A 195 6.09 -13.41 -5.25
CA ARG A 195 6.85 -12.31 -5.83
C ARG A 195 5.90 -11.35 -6.53
N VAL A 196 6.10 -10.06 -6.25
CA VAL A 196 5.41 -8.93 -6.88
C VAL A 196 6.42 -8.22 -7.79
N GLU A 197 6.09 -8.11 -9.07
CA GLU A 197 6.89 -7.40 -10.07
C GLU A 197 6.08 -6.21 -10.60
N VAL A 198 6.70 -5.03 -10.69
CA VAL A 198 6.03 -3.80 -11.15
C VAL A 198 6.66 -3.36 -12.47
N LEU A 199 5.99 -3.70 -13.56
CA LEU A 199 6.48 -3.53 -14.92
C LEU A 199 5.93 -2.23 -15.53
N LEU A 200 6.80 -1.46 -16.19
CA LEU A 200 6.41 -0.30 -17.00
C LEU A 200 6.40 -0.73 -18.47
N LYS A 201 5.24 -0.69 -19.13
CA LYS A 201 5.04 -1.30 -20.46
C LYS A 201 5.95 -0.72 -21.55
N ASP A 202 6.23 0.58 -21.47
CA ASP A 202 7.07 1.30 -22.45
C ASP A 202 8.57 1.20 -22.20
N LYS A 203 8.99 0.58 -21.09
CA LYS A 203 10.41 0.37 -20.78
C LYS A 203 10.65 -1.09 -20.45
N GLN A 204 11.24 -1.82 -21.40
CA GLN A 204 11.96 -3.07 -21.11
C GLN A 204 13.19 -2.75 -20.25
N ARG A 205 12.98 -2.35 -19.00
CA ARG A 205 14.06 -2.34 -18.01
C ARG A 205 14.31 -3.79 -17.62
N LYS A 206 15.55 -4.24 -17.77
CA LYS A 206 16.09 -5.36 -16.98
C LYS A 206 16.03 -4.92 -15.52
N GLN A 207 14.88 -5.09 -14.88
CA GLN A 207 14.76 -4.88 -13.44
C GLN A 207 15.54 -6.02 -12.78
N THR A 208 16.48 -5.66 -11.90
CA THR A 208 17.09 -6.65 -11.02
C THR A 208 16.02 -7.04 -10.01
N PRO A 209 15.60 -8.31 -9.96
CA PRO A 209 14.50 -8.71 -9.09
C PRO A 209 14.83 -8.35 -7.64
N SER A 210 13.96 -7.56 -7.02
CA SER A 210 14.02 -7.29 -5.59
C SER A 210 13.56 -8.53 -4.82
N PHE A 211 14.47 -9.15 -4.06
CA PHE A 211 14.13 -10.26 -3.14
C PHE A 211 13.87 -9.77 -1.71
N ARG A 212 13.54 -8.49 -1.55
CA ARG A 212 13.23 -7.93 -0.23
C ARG A 212 11.84 -8.37 0.19
N VAL A 213 11.73 -9.00 1.35
CA VAL A 213 10.42 -9.26 1.99
C VAL A 213 9.82 -7.93 2.41
N LEU A 214 8.64 -7.62 1.88
CA LEU A 214 7.91 -6.39 2.16
C LEU A 214 6.85 -6.60 3.23
N ARG A 215 6.12 -7.71 3.14
CA ARG A 215 4.97 -7.98 3.99
C ARG A 215 4.87 -9.45 4.38
N ILE A 216 4.35 -9.67 5.58
CA ILE A 216 4.04 -10.98 6.15
C ILE A 216 2.52 -11.04 6.34
N TYR A 217 1.93 -12.11 5.86
CA TYR A 217 0.50 -12.40 5.97
C TYR A 217 0.38 -13.65 6.84
N ASP A 218 -0.30 -13.52 7.98
CA ASP A 218 -0.67 -14.64 8.82
C ASP A 218 -2.10 -15.04 8.48
N GLU A 219 -2.28 -16.25 7.95
CA GLU A 219 -3.55 -16.72 7.42
C GLU A 219 -4.68 -16.60 8.46
N GLY A 220 -5.68 -15.78 8.14
CA GLY A 220 -6.87 -15.58 8.96
C GLY A 220 -6.76 -14.52 10.05
N SER A 221 -5.58 -13.97 10.33
CA SER A 221 -5.39 -12.99 11.41
C SER A 221 -4.98 -11.61 10.89
N THR A 222 -3.75 -11.46 10.42
CA THR A 222 -3.07 -10.17 10.33
C THR A 222 -2.18 -10.05 9.10
N LEU A 223 -1.99 -8.80 8.69
CA LEU A 223 -1.05 -8.35 7.68
C LEU A 223 -0.04 -7.42 8.34
N SER A 224 1.24 -7.75 8.29
CA SER A 224 2.33 -6.96 8.84
C SER A 224 3.26 -6.44 7.74
N ASP A 225 3.42 -5.13 7.65
CA ASP A 225 4.31 -4.49 6.68
C ASP A 225 5.67 -4.16 7.32
N LEU A 226 6.73 -4.78 6.81
CA LEU A 226 8.08 -4.69 7.38
C LEU A 226 8.77 -3.36 7.07
N ARG A 227 8.21 -2.52 6.19
CA ARG A 227 8.77 -1.20 5.86
C ARG A 227 8.26 -0.14 6.82
N THR A 228 6.99 -0.26 7.21
CA THR A 228 6.29 0.68 8.10
C THR A 228 6.23 0.20 9.55
N GLU A 229 6.42 -1.10 9.79
CA GLU A 229 6.21 -1.77 11.09
C GLU A 229 4.74 -1.69 11.56
N LEU A 230 3.83 -1.48 10.61
CA LEU A 230 2.39 -1.48 10.86
C LEU A 230 1.81 -2.87 10.61
N THR A 231 0.96 -3.28 11.54
CA THR A 231 0.12 -4.47 11.41
C THR A 231 -1.35 -4.05 11.30
N ASN A 232 -2.09 -4.73 10.45
CA ASN A 232 -3.53 -4.59 10.28
C ASN A 232 -4.20 -5.97 10.29
N ALA A 233 -5.51 -6.01 10.37
CA ALA A 233 -6.30 -7.19 10.03
C ALA A 233 -5.98 -7.61 8.58
N ILE A 234 -6.01 -8.93 8.33
CA ILE A 234 -5.73 -9.48 7.00
C ILE A 234 -6.63 -8.82 5.93
N HIS A 235 -7.93 -8.66 6.19
CA HIS A 235 -8.86 -7.95 5.31
C HIS A 235 -8.75 -6.42 5.44
N ILE A 236 -7.62 -5.88 5.00
CA ILE A 236 -7.34 -4.44 4.93
C ILE A 236 -8.21 -3.76 3.86
N SER A 237 -8.75 -2.58 4.18
CA SER A 237 -9.52 -1.78 3.21
C SER A 237 -8.59 -1.09 2.20
N GLY A 238 -9.15 -0.63 1.07
CA GLY A 238 -8.36 0.14 0.08
C GLY A 238 -7.75 1.40 0.70
N GLU A 239 -8.51 2.10 1.54
CA GLU A 239 -8.07 3.30 2.29
C GLU A 239 -6.93 3.01 3.27
N GLU A 240 -7.03 1.93 4.04
CA GLU A 240 -5.94 1.52 4.93
C GLU A 240 -4.72 1.06 4.13
N PHE A 241 -4.92 0.44 2.96
CA PHE A 241 -3.83 -0.07 2.15
C PHE A 241 -3.00 1.06 1.51
N ARG A 242 -3.63 2.21 1.21
CA ARG A 242 -2.94 3.44 0.77
C ARG A 242 -1.84 3.88 1.75
N VAL A 243 -2.03 3.69 3.06
CA VAL A 243 -1.01 3.99 4.07
C VAL A 243 0.25 3.13 3.85
N LEU A 244 0.06 1.85 3.54
CA LEU A 244 1.17 0.93 3.26
C LEU A 244 1.87 1.29 1.93
N ILE A 245 1.11 1.70 0.91
CA ILE A 245 1.68 2.18 -0.36
C ILE A 245 2.54 3.43 -0.13
N TYR A 246 2.07 4.40 0.66
CA TYR A 246 2.86 5.56 1.03
C TYR A 246 4.15 5.17 1.77
N GLY A 247 4.10 4.14 2.62
CA GLY A 247 5.26 3.54 3.27
C GLY A 247 6.32 2.97 2.31
N GLY A 248 5.91 2.57 1.11
CA GLY A 248 6.77 2.07 0.03
C GLY A 248 7.50 3.14 -0.78
N LEU A 249 7.11 4.41 -0.66
CA LEU A 249 7.77 5.50 -1.38
C LEU A 249 9.20 5.74 -0.85
N SER A 250 10.13 6.10 -1.74
CA SER A 250 11.49 6.42 -1.33
C SER A 250 11.51 7.63 -0.38
N ASN A 251 12.50 7.68 0.52
CA ASN A 251 12.64 8.79 1.47
C ASN A 251 12.73 10.14 0.76
N ASP A 252 13.46 10.20 -0.35
CA ASP A 252 13.62 11.42 -1.14
C ASP A 252 12.28 11.86 -1.74
N LEU A 253 11.51 10.91 -2.28
CA LEU A 253 10.19 11.20 -2.86
C LEU A 253 9.21 11.64 -1.78
N ARG A 254 9.21 11.00 -0.60
CA ARG A 254 8.36 11.43 0.53
C ARG A 254 8.70 12.83 1.01
N ARG A 255 9.99 13.16 1.11
CA ARG A 255 10.44 14.52 1.49
C ARG A 255 10.02 15.57 0.45
N GLU A 256 10.06 15.23 -0.83
CA GLU A 256 9.67 16.15 -1.91
C GLU A 256 8.15 16.35 -1.99
N LEU A 257 7.37 15.31 -1.69
CA LEU A 257 5.91 15.35 -1.68
C LEU A 257 5.32 15.91 -0.39
N ALA A 258 6.10 15.96 0.70
CA ALA A 258 5.67 16.58 1.93
C ALA A 258 5.28 18.05 1.66
N PRO A 259 4.07 18.47 2.07
CA PRO A 259 3.62 19.85 1.92
C PRO A 259 4.49 20.84 2.71
#